data_AF-A0A662SP33-F1
#
_entry.id   AF-A0A662SP33-F1
#
_cell.length_a   1.000
_cell.length_b   1.000
_cell.length_c   1.000
_cell.angle_alpha   90.00
_cell.angle_beta   90.00
_cell.angle_gamma   90.00
#
_symmetry.space_group_name_H-M   'P 1'
#
loop_
_entity.id
_entity.type
_entity.pdbx_description
1 polymer ?
#
loop_
_entity_poly.entity_id
_entity_poly.type
_entity_poly.pdbx_seq_one_letter_code
_entity_poly.pdbx_strand_id
1 'polypeptide(L)'
;MGVKISDLVIAHRIDLEKLRGKSVAIDAFNAMYQFLSIIRQRDGTPLMTSSGEITSVHSGVFYRTAKLLATGIIPVYVFDGEPPPFKRKTVEEREEVRREAMEKWREALAAGRLEDARKYAQAALSLTSEMIEDAKKILEYMGVPIV
;
A
#
# COMPACT_ATOMS: atom_id res chain seq x y z
N MET A 1 -8.12 4.76 -0.38
CA MET A 1 -9.33 4.07 -0.91
C MET A 1 -10.29 3.87 0.26
N GLY A 2 -11.59 4.08 0.09
CA GLY A 2 -12.56 3.87 1.16
C GLY A 2 -13.88 4.59 0.91
N VAL A 3 -14.81 4.44 1.86
CA VAL A 3 -16.10 5.16 1.85
C VAL A 3 -15.90 6.52 2.53
N LYS A 4 -16.36 7.60 1.90
CA LYS A 4 -16.24 8.96 2.45
C LYS A 4 -17.28 9.21 3.55
N ILE A 5 -17.03 8.69 4.74
CA ILE A 5 -17.88 8.88 5.93
C ILE A 5 -17.23 9.75 7.01
N SER A 6 -16.04 10.31 6.74
CA SER A 6 -15.25 11.05 7.73
C SER A 6 -16.01 12.22 8.35
N ASP A 7 -16.88 12.87 7.58
CA ASP A 7 -17.71 14.00 8.05
C ASP A 7 -18.90 13.55 8.93
N LEU A 8 -19.18 12.24 8.98
CA LEU A 8 -20.27 11.64 9.73
C LEU A 8 -19.82 10.97 11.04
N VAL A 9 -18.51 10.88 11.28
CA VAL A 9 -17.95 10.17 12.44
C VAL A 9 -17.06 11.07 13.27
N ILE A 10 -17.11 10.90 14.59
CA ILE A 10 -16.20 11.59 15.52
C ILE A 10 -14.99 10.69 15.74
N ALA A 11 -13.82 11.14 15.28
CA ALA A 11 -12.55 10.43 15.47
C ALA A 11 -11.81 10.98 16.69
N HIS A 12 -11.29 10.08 17.54
CA HIS A 12 -10.45 10.45 18.67
C HIS A 12 -8.99 10.13 18.36
N ARG A 13 -8.12 11.14 18.46
CA ARG A 13 -6.67 10.95 18.32
C ARG A 13 -6.13 10.22 19.54
N ILE A 14 -5.39 9.15 19.30
CA ILE A 14 -4.68 8.39 20.33
C ILE A 14 -3.21 8.25 19.97
N ASP A 15 -2.37 8.19 20.99
CA ASP A 15 -0.96 7.85 20.84
C ASP A 15 -0.80 6.33 20.69
N LEU A 16 0.19 5.89 19.93
CA LEU A 16 0.41 4.47 19.66
C LEU A 16 0.73 3.68 20.93
N GLU A 17 1.33 4.33 21.91
CA GLU A 17 1.66 3.81 23.23
C GLU A 17 0.42 3.31 23.99
N LYS A 18 -0.75 3.90 23.72
CA LYS A 18 -2.03 3.46 24.31
C LYS A 18 -2.48 2.09 23.79
N LEU A 19 -1.90 1.61 22.68
CA LEU A 19 -2.18 0.31 22.08
C LEU A 19 -1.15 -0.76 22.48
N ARG A 20 -0.19 -0.44 23.37
CA ARG A 20 0.78 -1.42 23.87
C ARG A 20 0.07 -2.65 24.47
N GLY A 21 0.55 -3.84 24.09
CA GLY A 21 0.00 -5.13 24.50
C GLY A 21 -1.31 -5.52 23.78
N LYS A 22 -1.82 -4.69 22.87
CA LYS A 22 -3.03 -5.00 22.09
C LYS A 22 -2.68 -5.70 20.79
N SER A 23 -3.53 -6.66 20.42
CA SER A 23 -3.53 -7.23 19.08
C SER A 23 -4.30 -6.34 18.12
N VAL A 24 -3.72 -6.05 16.96
CA VAL A 24 -4.30 -5.17 15.95
C VAL A 24 -4.32 -5.89 14.61
N ALA A 25 -5.52 -6.10 14.07
CA ALA A 25 -5.71 -6.59 12.71
C ALA A 25 -5.45 -5.44 11.72
N ILE A 26 -4.56 -5.69 10.76
CA ILE A 26 -4.15 -4.73 9.73
C ILE A 26 -4.62 -5.28 8.38
N ASP A 27 -5.45 -4.53 7.68
CA ASP A 27 -5.77 -4.79 6.27
C ASP A 27 -4.49 -4.67 5.45
N ALA A 28 -4.01 -5.80 4.93
CA ALA A 28 -2.73 -5.89 4.24
C ALA A 28 -2.77 -5.12 2.92
N PHE A 29 -3.83 -5.25 2.12
CA PHE A 29 -3.93 -4.57 0.84
C PHE A 29 -3.95 -3.05 1.03
N ASN A 30 -4.75 -2.56 1.96
CA ASN A 30 -4.81 -1.14 2.25
C ASN A 30 -3.46 -0.61 2.77
N ALA A 31 -2.77 -1.35 3.64
CA ALA A 31 -1.43 -0.99 4.10
C ALA A 31 -0.41 -0.96 2.94
N MET A 32 -0.40 -1.97 2.07
CA MET A 32 0.51 -2.05 0.93
C MET A 32 0.29 -0.90 -0.07
N TYR A 33 -0.96 -0.54 -0.37
CA TYR A 33 -1.26 0.66 -1.17
C TYR A 33 -0.79 1.95 -0.50
N GLN A 34 -0.92 2.06 0.83
CA GLN A 34 -0.36 3.20 1.56
C GLN A 34 1.16 3.26 1.37
N PHE A 35 1.87 2.14 1.50
CA PHE A 35 3.33 2.09 1.31
C PHE A 35 3.75 2.52 -0.11
N LEU A 36 3.08 2.04 -1.16
CA LEU A 36 3.32 2.49 -2.54
C LEU A 36 3.10 3.99 -2.75
N SER A 37 2.19 4.61 -1.98
CA SER A 37 1.89 6.03 -2.11
C SER A 37 2.85 6.91 -1.32
N ILE A 38 3.24 6.53 -0.10
CA ILE A 38 4.02 7.37 0.82
C ILE A 38 5.52 7.08 0.84
N ILE A 39 5.95 5.87 0.48
CA ILE A 39 7.38 5.48 0.51
C ILE A 39 7.96 5.72 -0.87
N ARG A 40 8.66 6.84 -1.01
CA ARG A 40 9.19 7.34 -2.29
C ARG A 40 10.58 7.92 -2.09
N GLN A 41 11.32 7.96 -3.19
CA GLN A 41 12.55 8.72 -3.29
C GLN A 41 12.25 10.23 -3.26
N ARG A 42 13.31 11.05 -3.13
CA ARG A 42 13.18 12.51 -3.02
C ARG A 42 12.53 13.16 -4.25
N ASP A 43 12.78 12.59 -5.43
CA ASP A 43 12.17 12.99 -6.70
C ASP A 43 10.70 12.56 -6.83
N GLY A 44 10.18 11.79 -5.87
CA GLY A 44 8.80 11.30 -5.87
C GLY A 44 8.62 9.99 -6.63
N THR A 45 9.67 9.40 -7.19
CA THR A 45 9.59 8.04 -7.75
C THR A 45 9.45 7.00 -6.63
N PRO A 46 8.81 5.85 -6.87
CA PRO A 46 8.82 4.75 -5.91
C PRO A 46 10.25 4.32 -5.53
N LEU A 47 10.40 3.73 -4.36
CA LEU A 47 11.63 3.00 -4.02
C LEU A 47 11.77 1.79 -4.94
N MET A 48 12.97 1.59 -5.50
CA MET A 48 13.25 0.53 -6.48
C MET A 48 14.61 -0.15 -6.24
N THR A 49 14.79 -1.35 -6.77
CA THR A 49 16.08 -2.03 -6.92
C THR A 49 16.92 -1.40 -8.05
N SER A 50 18.17 -1.84 -8.20
CA SER A 50 19.03 -1.46 -9.34
C SER A 50 18.49 -1.95 -10.70
N SER A 51 17.70 -3.03 -10.69
CA SER A 51 16.94 -3.54 -11.85
C SER A 51 15.65 -2.77 -12.13
N GLY A 52 15.26 -1.82 -11.28
CA GLY A 52 14.05 -1.00 -11.45
C GLY A 52 12.78 -1.62 -10.86
N GLU A 53 12.87 -2.70 -10.10
CA GLU A 53 11.71 -3.34 -9.46
C GLU A 53 11.28 -2.56 -8.22
N ILE A 54 9.99 -2.31 -8.06
CA ILE A 54 9.47 -1.49 -6.96
C ILE A 54 9.54 -2.26 -5.64
N THR A 55 10.21 -1.69 -4.64
CA THR A 55 10.42 -2.27 -3.30
C THR A 55 9.77 -1.46 -2.17
N SER A 56 8.93 -0.48 -2.54
CA SER A 56 8.25 0.39 -1.57
C SER A 56 7.35 -0.41 -0.62
N VAL A 57 6.73 -1.48 -1.12
CA VAL A 57 5.91 -2.40 -0.32
C VAL A 57 6.77 -3.14 0.70
N HIS A 58 7.87 -3.78 0.27
CA HIS A 58 8.78 -4.55 1.13
C HIS A 58 9.32 -3.70 2.28
N SER A 59 9.82 -2.50 1.95
CA SER A 59 10.32 -1.54 2.94
C SER A 59 9.22 -1.12 3.91
N GLY A 60 8.03 -0.82 3.40
CA GLY A 60 6.89 -0.43 4.21
C GLY A 60 6.43 -1.51 5.17
N VAL A 61 6.26 -2.74 4.69
CA VAL A 61 5.88 -3.90 5.50
C VAL A 61 6.92 -4.12 6.59
N PHE A 62 8.21 -4.18 6.26
CA PHE A 62 9.26 -4.44 7.22
C PHE A 62 9.35 -3.36 8.31
N TYR A 63 9.55 -2.09 7.92
CA TYR A 63 9.79 -1.02 8.90
C TYR A 63 8.54 -0.64 9.68
N ARG A 64 7.34 -0.67 9.06
CA ARG A 64 6.09 -0.40 9.78
C ARG A 64 5.86 -1.47 10.84
N THR A 65 6.02 -2.73 10.47
CA THR A 65 5.80 -3.86 11.37
C THR A 65 6.81 -3.86 12.51
N ALA A 66 8.09 -3.65 12.21
CA ALA A 66 9.12 -3.50 13.23
C ALA A 66 8.81 -2.38 14.23
N LYS A 67 8.31 -1.23 13.76
CA LYS A 67 7.91 -0.12 14.63
C LYS A 67 6.72 -0.48 15.53
N LEU A 68 5.71 -1.18 15.02
CA LEU A 68 4.57 -1.63 15.80
C LEU A 68 5.01 -2.61 16.89
N LEU A 69 5.82 -3.60 16.54
CA LEU A 69 6.40 -4.57 17.47
C LEU A 69 7.25 -3.88 18.55
N ALA A 70 8.11 -2.93 18.17
CA ALA A 70 8.94 -2.16 19.11
C ALA A 70 8.10 -1.32 20.11
N THR A 71 6.89 -0.92 19.71
CA THR A 71 5.94 -0.21 20.60
C THR A 71 5.19 -1.18 21.53
N GLY A 72 5.34 -2.49 21.32
CA GLY A 72 4.65 -3.56 22.05
C GLY A 72 3.25 -3.86 21.50
N ILE A 73 2.92 -3.41 20.28
CA ILE A 73 1.69 -3.78 19.58
C ILE A 73 1.90 -5.16 18.93
N ILE A 74 0.87 -6.00 18.91
CA ILE A 74 0.90 -7.32 18.26
C ILE A 74 0.15 -7.21 16.93
N PRO A 75 0.83 -6.97 15.80
CA PRO A 75 0.18 -6.87 14.49
C PRO A 75 -0.24 -8.24 13.99
N VAL A 76 -1.39 -8.31 13.33
CA VAL A 76 -1.87 -9.46 12.54
C VAL A 76 -2.28 -8.93 11.17
N TYR A 77 -1.64 -9.38 10.10
CA TYR A 77 -1.98 -8.91 8.76
C TYR A 77 -3.07 -9.78 8.14
N VAL A 78 -4.12 -9.15 7.64
CA VAL A 78 -5.25 -9.82 7.01
C VAL A 78 -5.20 -9.56 5.50
N PHE A 79 -5.05 -10.63 4.73
CA PHE A 79 -5.08 -10.60 3.28
C PHE A 79 -6.48 -10.98 2.81
N ASP A 80 -7.03 -10.17 1.91
CA ASP A 80 -8.30 -10.51 1.28
C ASP A 80 -8.17 -11.82 0.48
N GLY A 81 -9.21 -12.65 0.56
CA GLY A 81 -9.41 -13.79 -0.33
C GLY A 81 -9.98 -13.37 -1.68
N GLU A 82 -10.53 -14.32 -2.42
CA GLU A 82 -11.13 -14.03 -3.72
C GLU A 82 -12.30 -13.04 -3.57
N PRO A 83 -12.31 -11.92 -4.33
CA PRO A 83 -13.40 -10.96 -4.27
C PRO A 83 -14.71 -11.61 -4.74
N PRO A 84 -15.84 -11.33 -4.07
CA PRO A 84 -17.12 -11.93 -4.43
C PRO A 84 -17.56 -11.49 -5.84
N PRO A 85 -18.34 -12.31 -6.57
CA PRO A 85 -18.65 -12.08 -7.98
C PRO A 85 -19.26 -10.70 -8.30
N PHE A 86 -20.07 -10.14 -7.40
CA PHE A 86 -20.70 -8.83 -7.60
C PHE A 86 -19.70 -7.65 -7.55
N LYS A 87 -18.46 -7.85 -7.05
CA LYS A 87 -17.41 -6.82 -7.06
C LYS A 87 -16.59 -6.80 -8.35
N ARG A 88 -16.76 -7.76 -9.27
CA ARG A 88 -15.98 -7.85 -10.52
C ARG A 88 -15.97 -6.55 -11.31
N LYS A 89 -17.14 -5.95 -11.51
CA LYS A 89 -17.27 -4.67 -12.24
C LYS A 89 -16.44 -3.55 -11.61
N THR A 90 -16.43 -3.45 -10.28
CA THR A 90 -15.62 -2.43 -9.57
C THR A 90 -14.12 -2.73 -9.64
N VAL A 91 -13.72 -4.00 -9.77
CA VAL A 91 -12.32 -4.37 -9.99
C VAL A 91 -11.89 -3.96 -11.41
N GLU A 92 -12.70 -4.30 -12.42
CA GLU A 92 -12.46 -3.93 -13.83
C GLU A 92 -12.35 -2.41 -14.01
N GLU A 93 -13.29 -1.64 -13.44
CA GLU A 93 -13.25 -0.17 -13.47
C GLU A 93 -11.95 0.39 -12.86
N ARG A 94 -11.43 -0.24 -11.79
CA ARG A 94 -10.16 0.18 -11.17
C ARG A 94 -8.95 -0.18 -12.01
N GLU A 95 -8.98 -1.33 -12.68
CA GLU A 95 -7.91 -1.74 -13.59
C GLU A 95 -7.83 -0.80 -14.80
N GLU A 96 -8.98 -0.40 -15.36
CA GLU A 96 -9.03 0.52 -16.50
C GLU A 96 -8.47 1.90 -16.13
N VAL A 97 -8.89 2.47 -15.00
CA VAL A 97 -8.35 3.76 -14.50
C VAL A 97 -6.83 3.70 -14.29
N ARG A 98 -6.30 2.57 -13.81
CA ARG A 98 -4.84 2.39 -13.63
C ARG A 98 -4.12 2.29 -14.97
N ARG A 99 -4.68 1.57 -15.94
CA ARG A 99 -4.11 1.44 -17.29
C ARG A 99 -3.99 2.80 -17.95
N GLU A 100 -5.06 3.60 -17.93
CA GLU A 100 -5.04 4.96 -18.47
C GLU A 100 -4.03 5.87 -17.74
N ALA A 101 -3.93 5.74 -16.41
CA ALA A 101 -2.95 6.49 -15.64
C ALA A 101 -1.50 6.11 -16.00
N MET A 102 -1.24 4.83 -16.30
CA MET A 102 0.07 4.35 -16.71
C MET A 102 0.48 4.91 -18.08
N GLU A 103 -0.45 5.00 -19.03
CA GLU A 103 -0.22 5.62 -20.33
C GLU A 103 0.09 7.11 -20.19
N LYS A 104 -0.77 7.85 -19.48
CA LYS A 104 -0.59 9.28 -19.21
C LYS A 104 0.71 9.58 -18.46
N TRP A 105 1.15 8.67 -17.58
CA TRP A 105 2.43 8.77 -16.90
C TRP A 105 3.61 8.69 -17.87
N ARG A 106 3.61 7.69 -18.77
CA ARG A 106 4.67 7.52 -19.78
C ARG A 106 4.75 8.71 -20.73
N GLU A 107 3.60 9.23 -21.16
CA GLU A 107 3.53 10.43 -22.01
C GLU A 107 4.06 11.68 -21.29
N ALA A 108 3.69 11.88 -20.03
CA ALA A 108 4.16 13.01 -19.24
C ALA A 108 5.68 12.95 -18.98
N LEU A 109 6.21 11.75 -18.73
CA LEU A 109 7.65 11.51 -18.63
C LEU A 109 8.38 11.84 -19.94
N ALA A 110 7.89 11.33 -21.07
CA ALA A 110 8.48 11.58 -22.39
C ALA A 110 8.45 13.08 -22.76
N ALA A 111 7.41 13.80 -22.32
CA ALA A 111 7.26 15.24 -22.53
C ALA A 111 7.99 16.11 -21.50
N GLY A 112 8.70 15.53 -20.52
CA GLY A 112 9.40 16.28 -19.46
C GLY A 112 8.49 17.00 -18.46
N ARG A 113 7.19 16.68 -18.44
CA ARG A 113 6.20 17.27 -17.52
C ARG A 113 6.22 16.54 -16.17
N LEU A 114 7.21 16.86 -15.35
CA LEU A 114 7.50 16.13 -14.10
C LEU A 114 6.36 16.17 -13.08
N GLU A 115 5.62 17.28 -12.96
CA GLU A 115 4.48 17.37 -12.04
C GLU A 115 3.31 16.47 -12.46
N ASP A 116 2.95 16.50 -13.74
CA ASP A 116 1.92 15.63 -14.32
C ASP A 116 2.33 14.16 -14.21
N ALA A 117 3.60 13.85 -14.52
CA ALA A 117 4.15 12.52 -14.39
C ALA A 117 4.03 12.01 -12.95
N ARG A 118 4.32 12.84 -11.95
CA ARG A 118 4.18 12.47 -10.54
C ARG A 118 2.73 12.15 -10.17
N LYS A 119 1.77 12.93 -10.65
CA LYS A 119 0.33 12.70 -10.41
C LYS A 119 -0.15 11.40 -11.05
N TYR A 120 0.21 11.16 -12.31
CA TYR A 120 -0.19 9.94 -13.01
C TYR A 120 0.52 8.70 -12.46
N ALA A 121 1.77 8.81 -12.03
CA ALA A 121 2.50 7.72 -11.37
C ALA A 121 1.79 7.25 -10.08
N GLN A 122 1.19 8.17 -9.32
CA GLN A 122 0.42 7.81 -8.12
C GLN A 122 -0.89 7.08 -8.46
N ALA A 123 -1.55 7.46 -9.55
CA ALA A 123 -2.77 6.82 -10.02
C ALA A 123 -2.52 5.46 -10.71
N ALA A 124 -1.35 5.28 -11.32
CA ALA A 124 -0.94 4.05 -11.98
C ALA A 124 -0.45 2.93 -11.02
N LEU A 125 -0.35 3.21 -9.72
CA LEU A 125 0.11 2.25 -8.73
C LEU A 125 -0.77 0.99 -8.73
N SER A 126 -0.13 -0.15 -8.95
CA SER A 126 -0.75 -1.47 -8.84
C SER A 126 0.10 -2.37 -7.95
N LEU A 127 -0.57 -3.22 -7.17
CA LEU A 127 0.08 -4.31 -6.46
C LEU A 127 0.16 -5.51 -7.40
N THR A 128 1.36 -6.04 -7.59
CA THR A 128 1.56 -7.29 -8.33
C THR A 128 1.41 -8.48 -7.39
N SER A 129 1.08 -9.66 -7.93
CA SER A 129 1.03 -10.90 -7.14
C SER A 129 2.36 -11.20 -6.45
N GLU A 130 3.47 -10.87 -7.10
CA GLU A 130 4.82 -11.01 -6.53
C GLU A 130 5.04 -10.12 -5.31
N MET A 131 4.64 -8.84 -5.36
CA MET A 131 4.72 -7.95 -4.18
C MET A 131 3.92 -8.48 -3.00
N ILE A 132 2.76 -9.08 -3.25
CA ILE A 132 1.89 -9.64 -2.22
C ILE A 132 2.56 -10.87 -1.60
N GLU A 133 3.11 -11.76 -2.43
CA GLU A 133 3.79 -12.97 -1.99
C GLU A 133 5.06 -12.64 -1.18
N ASP A 134 5.85 -11.67 -1.65
CA ASP A 134 7.02 -11.21 -0.92
C ASP A 134 6.65 -10.55 0.41
N ALA A 135 5.58 -9.76 0.45
CA ALA A 135 5.08 -9.18 1.69
C ALA A 135 4.69 -10.27 2.71
N LYS A 136 4.05 -11.35 2.26
CA LYS A 136 3.74 -12.51 3.12
C LYS A 136 5.01 -13.17 3.65
N LYS A 137 6.00 -13.44 2.80
CA LYS A 137 7.30 -14.01 3.21
C LYS A 137 8.04 -13.13 4.22
N ILE A 138 8.05 -11.82 4.01
CA ILE A 138 8.64 -10.88 4.96
C ILE A 138 7.97 -11.00 6.32
N LEU A 139 6.62 -10.99 6.36
CA LEU A 139 5.87 -11.12 7.62
C LEU A 139 6.11 -12.46 8.30
N GLU A 140 6.15 -13.55 7.54
CA GLU A 140 6.45 -14.89 8.04
C GLU A 140 7.86 -14.95 8.65
N TYR A 141 8.88 -14.42 7.97
CA TYR A 141 10.25 -14.36 8.48
C TYR A 141 10.40 -13.44 9.70
N MET A 142 9.55 -12.43 9.83
CA MET A 142 9.45 -11.60 11.03
C MET A 142 8.70 -12.29 12.19
N GLY A 143 8.12 -13.47 11.96
CA GLY A 143 7.29 -14.17 12.96
C GLY A 143 5.94 -13.53 13.20
N VAL A 144 5.41 -12.79 12.22
CA VAL A 144 4.16 -12.04 12.31
C VAL A 144 3.03 -12.85 11.68
N PRO A 145 1.92 -13.09 12.41
CA PRO A 145 0.82 -13.88 11.90
C PRO A 145 0.12 -13.17 10.72
N ILE A 146 -0.25 -13.98 9.73
CA ILE A 146 -1.06 -13.57 8.58
C ILE A 146 -2.34 -14.43 8.52
N VAL A 147 -3.43 -13.82 8.06
CA VAL A 147 -4.73 -14.47 7.83
C VAL A 147 -5.14 -14.26 6.39
#